data_AF-A0A179IVV1-F1
#
_entry.id   AF-A0A179IVV1-F1
#
_cell.length_a   1.000
_cell.length_b   1.000
_cell.length_c   1.000
_cell.angle_alpha   90.00
_cell.angle_beta   90.00
_cell.angle_gamma   90.00
#
_symmetry.space_group_name_H-M   'P 1'
#
loop_
_entity.id
_entity.type
_entity.pdbx_description
1 polymer ?
#
loop_
_entity_poly.entity_id
_entity_poly.type
_entity_poly.pdbx_seq_one_letter_code
_entity_poly.pdbx_strand_id
1 'polypeptide(L)'
;MALARAAIAALAAAPLIACFPAPTGGPESTGDSSRGQIVVFDSMVESAVSAPEVVVWDGKTEITTSTQTVLHLPMSMASDYTAGNMISSSEPTVTTTMTSFSTQTVTVPAPTHSTSASYVPSVTANSTELFGVSYTPYRANHGCKTQKDIDDDMEQMAGKYSVIRVYGTDCDQVPMMYRAAKIKGTKLFLGIWEPSAVKDEANKIIAGINGDWDMVHTVSVGNELVNSGQASPRDIVAAVKSARSMLRAAGYQGPVVTVDTFMAVQAHPELCDASDYCAMNAHPFFDSTTTASQAGRWLVNIIDRVKSTLSGSKRIVITETGWPTRGLANGLAVPGLANQKMALDSIQKAFTATPGDIILFSAFNDLWKAKTASTFDADQFWGINGAVAKCDL
;
A
#
# COMPACT_ATOMS: atom_id res chain seq x y z
N MET A 1 22.46 -12.60 -34.48
CA MET A 1 22.00 -13.91 -35.00
C MET A 1 20.94 -14.43 -34.03
N ALA A 2 19.71 -14.68 -34.51
CA ALA A 2 18.48 -15.20 -33.84
C ALA A 2 17.97 -14.40 -32.60
N LEU A 3 16.90 -13.60 -32.56
CA LEU A 3 15.54 -13.50 -33.14
C LEU A 3 14.49 -14.51 -32.62
N ALA A 4 13.61 -14.01 -31.71
CA ALA A 4 12.22 -14.42 -31.49
C ALA A 4 11.49 -13.22 -30.83
N ARG A 5 10.80 -12.33 -31.56
CA ARG A 5 9.38 -12.33 -31.99
C ARG A 5 8.34 -12.58 -30.87
N ALA A 6 7.72 -11.50 -30.40
CA ALA A 6 6.33 -11.46 -29.94
C ALA A 6 5.63 -10.27 -30.61
N ALA A 7 4.41 -10.50 -31.09
CA ALA A 7 3.73 -9.74 -32.12
C ALA A 7 3.13 -8.41 -31.62
N ILE A 8 3.29 -7.38 -32.44
CA ILE A 8 2.48 -6.15 -32.42
C ILE A 8 1.22 -6.47 -33.21
N ALA A 9 0.06 -6.47 -32.56
CA ALA A 9 -1.23 -6.42 -33.22
C ALA A 9 -1.84 -5.04 -32.95
N ALA A 10 -1.88 -4.22 -33.99
CA ALA A 10 -2.68 -3.01 -34.03
C ALA A 10 -4.16 -3.38 -34.16
N LEU A 11 -5.04 -2.79 -33.35
CA LEU A 11 -6.46 -2.71 -33.67
C LEU A 11 -7.02 -1.31 -33.34
N ALA A 12 -7.31 -0.61 -34.43
CA ALA A 12 -8.39 0.34 -34.70
C ALA A 12 -8.64 1.56 -33.80
N ALA A 13 -8.71 2.71 -34.48
CA ALA A 13 -9.30 3.96 -34.00
C ALA A 13 -10.77 3.78 -33.53
N ALA A 14 -11.13 4.59 -32.53
CA ALA A 14 -12.39 4.65 -31.76
C ALA A 14 -13.71 4.63 -32.56
N PRO A 15 -14.86 4.53 -31.88
CA PRO A 15 -16.04 5.29 -32.28
C PRO A 15 -16.46 6.30 -31.22
N LEU A 16 -16.52 7.56 -31.67
CA LEU A 16 -17.31 8.70 -31.20
C LEU A 16 -18.04 8.57 -29.84
N ILE A 17 -17.63 9.42 -28.89
CA ILE A 17 -18.54 9.97 -27.89
C ILE A 17 -19.53 10.86 -28.64
N ALA A 18 -20.76 10.39 -28.83
CA ALA A 18 -21.84 11.24 -29.33
C ALA A 18 -22.53 11.91 -28.13
N CYS A 19 -22.11 13.13 -27.81
CA CYS A 19 -22.88 14.00 -26.91
C CYS A 19 -24.06 14.61 -27.68
N PHE A 20 -25.29 14.28 -27.30
CA PHE A 20 -26.48 14.92 -27.85
C PHE A 20 -27.01 15.96 -26.86
N PRO A 21 -27.18 17.23 -27.26
CA PRO A 21 -28.03 18.14 -26.52
C PRO A 21 -29.48 17.65 -26.60
N ALA A 22 -30.25 17.79 -25.51
CA ALA A 22 -31.66 17.46 -25.48
C ALA A 22 -32.43 18.25 -26.57
N PRO A 23 -33.45 17.66 -27.23
CA PRO A 23 -34.22 18.36 -28.25
C PRO A 23 -34.97 19.55 -27.66
N THR A 24 -34.74 20.74 -28.20
CA THR A 24 -35.46 21.97 -27.88
C THR A 24 -36.72 22.06 -28.74
N GLY A 25 -37.89 21.76 -28.14
CA GLY A 25 -39.17 21.96 -28.82
C GLY A 25 -40.39 21.83 -27.90
N GLY A 26 -41.01 22.97 -27.55
CA GLY A 26 -42.32 23.07 -26.90
C GLY A 26 -42.43 24.25 -25.94
N PRO A 27 -43.54 25.02 -25.91
CA PRO A 27 -43.52 26.47 -25.75
C PRO A 27 -43.31 26.96 -24.31
N GLU A 28 -42.75 28.17 -24.24
CA GLU A 28 -42.52 28.99 -23.06
C GLU A 28 -43.61 28.86 -21.98
N SER A 29 -43.20 28.42 -20.80
CA SER A 29 -43.79 28.91 -19.55
C SER A 29 -42.66 29.20 -18.57
N THR A 30 -42.78 30.37 -17.96
CA THR A 30 -41.77 31.08 -17.19
C THR A 30 -41.40 30.35 -15.89
N GLY A 31 -40.09 30.16 -15.67
CA GLY A 31 -39.50 30.09 -14.34
C GLY A 31 -39.20 28.70 -13.78
N ASP A 32 -38.17 28.03 -14.30
CA ASP A 32 -37.15 27.34 -13.50
C ASP A 32 -35.97 26.98 -14.42
N SER A 33 -34.74 27.09 -13.92
CA SER A 33 -33.53 26.72 -14.65
C SER A 33 -33.48 25.21 -14.91
N SER A 34 -33.98 24.77 -16.07
CA SER A 34 -33.84 23.40 -16.56
C SER A 34 -32.37 23.08 -16.85
N ARG A 35 -31.61 22.72 -15.81
CA ARG A 35 -30.24 22.21 -15.91
C ARG A 35 -30.29 20.87 -16.63
N GLY A 36 -29.77 20.82 -17.86
CA GLY A 36 -29.71 19.60 -18.67
C GLY A 36 -28.95 18.49 -17.94
N GLN A 37 -29.50 17.29 -17.91
CA GLN A 37 -28.81 16.09 -17.42
C GLN A 37 -27.89 15.57 -18.53
N ILE A 38 -26.61 15.35 -18.22
CA ILE A 38 -25.67 14.75 -19.18
C ILE A 38 -25.82 13.23 -19.10
N VAL A 39 -26.12 12.62 -20.24
CA VAL A 39 -26.23 11.16 -20.40
C VAL A 39 -24.99 10.66 -21.12
N VAL A 40 -24.29 9.70 -20.51
CA VAL A 40 -23.09 9.07 -21.09
C VAL A 40 -23.39 7.60 -21.33
N PHE A 41 -23.20 7.14 -22.56
CA PHE A 41 -23.27 5.71 -22.88
C PHE A 41 -21.90 5.07 -22.67
N ASP A 42 -21.83 4.12 -21.75
CA ASP A 42 -20.59 3.48 -21.30
C ASP A 42 -20.71 1.96 -21.48
N SER A 43 -19.72 1.36 -22.15
CA SER A 43 -19.68 -0.08 -22.37
C SER A 43 -19.31 -0.89 -21.13
N MET A 44 -18.83 -0.22 -20.06
CA MET A 44 -18.43 -0.84 -18.80
C MET A 44 -19.57 -0.88 -17.77
N VAL A 45 -20.73 -0.32 -18.10
CA VAL A 45 -21.87 -0.21 -17.18
C VAL A 45 -22.99 -1.15 -17.63
N GLU A 46 -23.38 -2.09 -16.77
CA GLU A 46 -24.41 -3.10 -17.06
C GLU A 46 -25.84 -2.63 -16.75
N SER A 47 -26.02 -1.57 -15.95
CA SER A 47 -27.32 -0.98 -15.61
C SER A 47 -27.19 0.52 -15.28
N ALA A 48 -28.27 1.30 -15.35
CA ALA A 48 -28.21 2.75 -15.18
C ALA A 48 -27.64 3.16 -13.80
N VAL A 49 -26.59 4.00 -13.80
CA VAL A 49 -25.94 4.47 -12.56
C VAL A 49 -25.78 6.00 -12.59
N SER A 50 -26.08 6.64 -11.45
CA SER A 50 -25.93 8.07 -11.25
C SER A 50 -24.62 8.37 -10.51
N ALA A 51 -23.78 9.25 -11.07
CA ALA A 51 -22.49 9.63 -10.49
C ALA A 51 -22.44 11.14 -10.19
N PRO A 52 -21.91 11.56 -9.02
CA PRO A 52 -21.61 12.95 -8.76
C PRO A 52 -20.33 13.34 -9.50
N GLU A 53 -20.49 14.17 -10.53
CA GLU A 53 -19.42 14.88 -11.27
C GLU A 53 -18.48 14.00 -12.13
N VAL A 54 -18.40 14.31 -13.42
CA VAL A 54 -17.47 13.65 -14.37
C VAL A 54 -16.74 14.72 -15.17
N VAL A 55 -15.40 14.64 -15.19
CA VAL A 55 -14.55 15.47 -16.04
C VAL A 55 -14.44 14.80 -17.41
N VAL A 56 -15.02 15.43 -18.44
CA VAL A 56 -15.01 14.89 -19.81
C VAL A 56 -13.86 15.54 -20.59
N TRP A 57 -13.06 14.72 -21.27
CA TRP A 57 -11.92 15.16 -22.07
C TRP A 57 -12.20 14.93 -23.56
N ASP A 58 -12.01 15.96 -24.39
CA ASP A 58 -12.16 15.86 -25.86
C ASP A 58 -10.85 15.46 -26.58
N GLY A 59 -9.87 15.02 -25.80
CA GLY A 59 -8.54 14.63 -26.29
C GLY A 59 -7.51 15.76 -26.32
N LYS A 60 -7.87 17.03 -26.05
CA LYS A 60 -6.89 18.13 -25.91
C LYS A 60 -7.20 19.15 -24.80
N THR A 61 -8.45 19.26 -24.39
CA THR A 61 -8.88 20.23 -23.38
C THR A 61 -9.86 19.61 -22.40
N GLU A 62 -9.80 20.05 -21.15
CA GLU A 62 -10.79 19.70 -20.15
C GLU A 62 -12.11 20.41 -20.48
N ILE A 63 -13.17 19.65 -20.74
CA ILE A 63 -14.51 20.21 -20.85
C ILE A 63 -15.17 20.05 -19.48
N THR A 64 -15.11 21.12 -18.67
CA THR A 64 -15.83 21.15 -17.39
C THR A 64 -17.33 21.19 -17.65
N THR A 65 -18.09 20.25 -17.06
CA THR A 65 -19.55 20.25 -17.16
C THR A 65 -20.16 20.83 -15.88
N SER A 66 -21.13 21.74 -16.00
CA SER A 66 -21.71 22.46 -14.84
C SER A 66 -22.84 21.70 -14.12
N THR A 67 -22.95 20.40 -14.33
CA THR A 67 -24.08 19.60 -13.85
C THR A 67 -23.68 18.75 -12.66
N GLN A 68 -24.45 18.83 -11.57
CA GLN A 68 -24.17 18.15 -10.30
C GLN A 68 -24.30 16.61 -10.38
N THR A 69 -24.79 16.06 -11.49
CA THR A 69 -25.05 14.62 -11.62
C THR A 69 -25.04 14.17 -13.08
N VAL A 70 -24.31 13.09 -13.37
CA VAL A 70 -24.23 12.45 -14.70
C VAL A 70 -24.89 11.07 -14.62
N LEU A 71 -25.70 10.72 -15.64
CA LEU A 71 -26.35 9.42 -15.75
C LEU A 71 -25.60 8.55 -16.77
N HIS A 72 -25.05 7.42 -16.30
CA HIS A 72 -24.40 6.43 -17.16
C HIS A 72 -25.41 5.36 -17.57
N LEU A 73 -25.52 5.09 -18.87
CA LEU A 73 -26.36 4.04 -19.42
C LEU A 73 -25.53 3.00 -20.19
N PRO A 74 -25.94 1.72 -20.19
CA PRO A 74 -25.32 0.69 -21.03
C PRO A 74 -25.40 1.06 -22.51
N MET A 75 -24.35 0.74 -23.26
CA MET A 75 -24.28 1.05 -24.71
C MET A 75 -25.40 0.36 -25.53
N SER A 76 -25.97 -0.73 -25.04
CA SER A 76 -27.13 -1.41 -25.63
C SER A 76 -28.38 -0.51 -25.70
N MET A 77 -28.46 0.53 -24.86
CA MET A 77 -29.58 1.47 -24.82
C MET A 77 -29.42 2.68 -25.77
N ALA A 78 -28.29 2.77 -26.48
CA ALA A 78 -27.99 3.92 -27.34
C ALA A 78 -28.91 4.00 -28.59
N SER A 79 -29.37 2.86 -29.09
CA SER A 79 -30.26 2.78 -30.27
C SER A 79 -31.67 3.28 -29.98
N ASP A 80 -32.17 3.07 -28.76
CA ASP A 80 -33.50 3.54 -28.34
C ASP A 80 -33.52 5.05 -28.03
N TYR A 81 -32.38 5.59 -27.59
CA TYR A 81 -32.23 7.02 -27.26
C TYR A 81 -32.15 7.91 -28.50
N THR A 82 -31.49 7.44 -29.57
CA THR A 82 -31.35 8.19 -30.84
C THR A 82 -32.63 8.20 -31.70
N ALA A 83 -33.58 7.30 -31.42
CA ALA A 83 -34.85 7.21 -32.12
C ALA A 83 -35.99 8.07 -31.52
N GLY A 84 -35.74 8.84 -30.44
CA GLY A 84 -36.72 9.74 -29.84
C GLY A 84 -37.91 9.06 -29.13
N ASN A 85 -37.79 7.76 -28.81
CA ASN A 85 -38.93 6.94 -28.37
C ASN A 85 -39.04 6.71 -26.85
N MET A 86 -38.50 7.62 -26.04
CA MET A 86 -38.77 7.67 -24.59
C MET A 86 -39.69 8.85 -24.29
N ILE A 87 -40.96 8.74 -24.68
CA ILE A 87 -42.04 9.54 -24.12
C ILE A 87 -42.88 8.60 -23.25
N SER A 88 -42.91 8.91 -21.95
CA SER A 88 -43.83 8.38 -20.94
C SER A 88 -43.58 6.93 -20.48
N SER A 89 -43.04 6.75 -19.27
CA SER A 89 -43.81 6.14 -18.18
C SER A 89 -43.02 5.96 -16.88
N SER A 90 -43.67 6.39 -15.81
CA SER A 90 -43.62 5.97 -14.39
C SER A 90 -42.28 5.79 -13.66
N GLU A 91 -42.11 6.66 -12.67
CA GLU A 91 -41.38 6.50 -11.40
C GLU A 91 -40.96 5.06 -11.03
N PRO A 92 -39.68 4.83 -10.63
CA PRO A 92 -39.33 3.59 -9.95
C PRO A 92 -39.92 3.63 -8.53
N THR A 93 -40.95 2.81 -8.33
CA THR A 93 -41.54 2.55 -7.01
C THR A 93 -40.53 1.82 -6.14
N VAL A 94 -40.13 2.43 -5.02
CA VAL A 94 -39.36 1.77 -3.96
C VAL A 94 -40.24 0.70 -3.32
N THR A 95 -39.95 -0.57 -3.59
CA THR A 95 -40.56 -1.68 -2.86
C THR A 95 -39.55 -2.22 -1.85
N THR A 96 -39.70 -1.80 -0.59
CA THR A 96 -39.04 -2.41 0.55
C THR A 96 -39.69 -3.77 0.83
N THR A 97 -39.03 -4.86 0.44
CA THR A 97 -39.37 -6.20 0.94
C THR A 97 -38.19 -6.74 1.74
N MET A 98 -38.25 -6.54 3.07
CA MET A 98 -37.40 -7.24 4.02
C MET A 98 -37.87 -8.69 4.08
N THR A 99 -37.10 -9.62 3.53
CA THR A 99 -37.30 -11.05 3.76
C THR A 99 -36.26 -11.52 4.77
N SER A 100 -36.72 -11.89 5.95
CA SER A 100 -35.91 -12.43 7.04
C SER A 100 -35.32 -13.79 6.64
N PHE A 101 -34.00 -13.90 6.61
CA PHE A 101 -33.33 -15.20 6.56
C PHE A 101 -33.13 -15.73 7.98
N SER A 102 -33.70 -16.91 8.24
CA SER A 102 -33.58 -17.67 9.47
C SER A 102 -32.19 -18.33 9.54
N THR A 103 -31.36 -17.91 10.50
CA THR A 103 -30.09 -18.56 10.81
C THR A 103 -30.36 -19.89 11.52
N GLN A 104 -29.97 -21.02 10.93
CA GLN A 104 -29.86 -22.29 11.64
C GLN A 104 -28.39 -22.54 12.01
N THR A 105 -28.12 -22.64 13.30
CA THR A 105 -26.82 -23.00 13.87
C THR A 105 -26.72 -24.52 13.90
N VAL A 106 -25.77 -25.10 13.15
CA VAL A 106 -25.41 -26.52 13.25
C VAL A 106 -24.11 -26.61 14.05
N THR A 107 -24.21 -27.11 15.28
CA THR A 107 -23.06 -27.48 16.10
C THR A 107 -22.54 -28.86 15.69
N VAL A 108 -21.28 -28.92 15.25
CA VAL A 108 -20.52 -30.17 15.03
C VAL A 108 -19.42 -30.23 16.09
N PRO A 109 -19.28 -31.32 16.89
CA PRO A 109 -18.16 -31.47 17.81
C PRO A 109 -16.89 -31.83 17.02
N ALA A 110 -15.80 -31.09 17.23
CA ALA A 110 -14.48 -31.43 16.68
C ALA A 110 -13.71 -32.38 17.63
N PRO A 111 -12.82 -33.23 17.09
CA PRO A 111 -12.20 -34.33 17.84
C PRO A 111 -11.12 -33.84 18.80
N THR A 112 -11.00 -34.52 19.93
CA THR A 112 -9.91 -34.37 20.89
C THR A 112 -8.60 -34.90 20.32
N HIS A 113 -7.62 -34.01 20.10
CA HIS A 113 -6.22 -34.38 19.95
C HIS A 113 -5.33 -33.58 20.92
N SER A 114 -4.71 -34.30 21.84
CA SER A 114 -3.61 -33.84 22.68
C SER A 114 -2.34 -33.69 21.84
N THR A 115 -1.70 -32.52 21.87
CA THR A 115 -0.29 -32.38 21.53
C THR A 115 0.37 -31.26 22.35
N SER A 116 1.58 -31.58 22.79
CA SER A 116 2.45 -30.91 23.74
C SER A 116 2.68 -29.41 23.48
N ALA A 117 2.75 -28.67 24.58
CA ALA A 117 3.00 -27.24 24.63
C ALA A 117 4.29 -26.85 23.90
N SER A 118 4.15 -26.18 22.76
CA SER A 118 5.21 -25.34 22.21
C SER A 118 5.10 -23.97 22.85
N TYR A 119 6.17 -23.55 23.51
CA TYR A 119 6.30 -22.21 24.07
C TYR A 119 6.20 -21.17 22.95
N VAL A 120 5.03 -20.56 22.81
CA VAL A 120 4.85 -19.33 22.03
C VAL A 120 5.19 -18.19 23.00
N PRO A 121 6.24 -17.38 22.75
CA PRO A 121 6.46 -16.19 23.55
C PRO A 121 5.25 -15.28 23.34
N SER A 122 4.45 -15.12 24.39
CA SER A 122 3.41 -14.13 24.43
C SER A 122 4.10 -12.78 24.42
N VAL A 123 4.12 -12.12 23.25
CA VAL A 123 4.54 -10.72 23.15
C VAL A 123 3.50 -9.93 23.93
N THR A 124 3.83 -9.61 25.17
CA THR A 124 3.06 -8.70 25.99
C THR A 124 2.95 -7.38 25.23
N ALA A 125 1.74 -7.12 24.73
CA ALA A 125 1.34 -5.86 24.13
C ALA A 125 1.58 -4.74 25.14
N ASN A 126 2.69 -4.02 25.01
CA ASN A 126 2.90 -2.76 25.70
C ASN A 126 3.57 -1.82 24.69
N SER A 127 2.80 -0.78 24.32
CA SER A 127 3.03 0.33 23.36
C SER A 127 2.61 0.17 21.89
N THR A 128 1.67 -0.72 21.55
CA THR A 128 1.07 -0.80 20.19
C THR A 128 0.01 0.26 19.89
N GLU A 129 0.17 1.50 20.37
CA GLU A 129 -0.78 2.59 20.07
C GLU A 129 -0.34 3.45 18.87
N LEU A 130 0.92 3.32 18.43
CA LEU A 130 1.48 4.12 17.35
C LEU A 130 1.89 3.25 16.15
N PHE A 131 1.76 3.84 14.96
CA PHE A 131 2.27 3.31 13.70
C PHE A 131 3.80 3.25 13.70
N GLY A 132 4.38 2.40 12.87
CA GLY A 132 5.80 2.46 12.54
C GLY A 132 6.08 3.44 11.41
N VAL A 133 7.36 3.74 11.17
CA VAL A 133 7.81 4.50 9.99
C VAL A 133 9.10 3.91 9.43
N SER A 134 9.29 3.97 8.12
CA SER A 134 10.57 3.65 7.50
C SER A 134 11.49 4.87 7.42
N TYR A 135 12.79 4.60 7.52
CA TYR A 135 13.85 5.60 7.51
C TYR A 135 15.11 5.06 6.84
N THR A 136 15.77 5.94 6.09
CA THR A 136 16.99 5.68 5.32
C THR A 136 18.04 6.71 5.73
N PRO A 137 19.17 6.28 6.33
CA PRO A 137 20.19 7.19 6.82
C PRO A 137 21.18 7.63 5.72
N TYR A 138 20.65 8.02 4.56
CA TYR A 138 21.43 8.62 3.47
C TYR A 138 21.06 10.09 3.28
N ARG A 139 22.05 10.89 2.94
CA ARG A 139 21.86 12.28 2.50
C ARG A 139 21.31 12.30 1.06
N ALA A 140 20.83 13.46 0.63
CA ALA A 140 20.30 13.70 -0.72
C ALA A 140 21.31 13.36 -1.83
N ASN A 141 22.61 13.42 -1.56
CA ASN A 141 23.67 13.03 -2.50
C ASN A 141 24.06 11.55 -2.41
N HIS A 142 23.25 10.72 -1.74
CA HIS A 142 23.52 9.31 -1.43
C HIS A 142 24.73 9.08 -0.49
N GLY A 143 25.26 10.13 0.13
CA GLY A 143 26.32 10.01 1.13
C GLY A 143 25.80 9.47 2.47
N CYS A 144 26.66 8.77 3.20
CA CYS A 144 26.35 8.30 4.56
C CYS A 144 26.04 9.47 5.50
N LYS A 145 24.97 9.36 6.29
CA LYS A 145 24.70 10.29 7.40
C LYS A 145 25.69 10.07 8.55
N THR A 146 26.02 11.15 9.25
CA THR A 146 26.78 11.11 10.51
C THR A 146 25.87 10.78 11.69
N GLN A 147 26.45 10.45 12.86
CA GLN A 147 25.68 10.29 14.09
C GLN A 147 24.83 11.53 14.39
N LYS A 148 25.38 12.74 14.18
CA LYS A 148 24.65 13.98 14.41
C LYS A 148 23.43 14.12 13.49
N ASP A 149 23.58 13.75 12.21
CA ASP A 149 22.46 13.81 11.26
C ASP A 149 21.35 12.84 11.70
N ILE A 150 21.72 11.61 12.10
CA ILE A 150 20.78 10.62 12.62
C ILE A 150 20.11 11.09 13.92
N ASP A 151 20.84 11.69 14.84
CA ASP A 151 20.28 12.21 16.10
C ASP A 151 19.27 13.35 15.83
N ASP A 152 19.60 14.28 14.92
CA ASP A 152 18.73 15.38 14.51
C ASP A 152 17.45 14.86 13.83
N ASP A 153 17.53 13.79 13.02
CA ASP A 153 16.37 13.17 12.38
C ASP A 153 15.52 12.34 13.35
N MET A 154 16.16 11.61 14.27
CA MET A 154 15.51 10.84 15.33
C MET A 154 14.74 11.74 16.31
N GLU A 155 15.20 12.97 16.57
CA GLU A 155 14.44 13.98 17.32
C GLU A 155 13.08 14.26 16.67
N GLN A 156 13.01 14.28 15.34
CA GLN A 156 11.77 14.56 14.62
C GLN A 156 10.81 13.37 14.59
N MET A 157 11.30 12.15 14.78
CA MET A 157 10.52 10.91 14.77
C MET A 157 10.12 10.43 16.17
N ALA A 158 10.90 10.77 17.19
CA ALA A 158 10.70 10.31 18.56
C ALA A 158 9.29 10.64 19.08
N GLY A 159 8.65 9.65 19.72
CA GLY A 159 7.29 9.78 20.27
C GLY A 159 6.15 9.83 19.24
N LYS A 160 6.45 9.86 17.92
CA LYS A 160 5.44 9.82 16.85
C LYS A 160 5.21 8.42 16.32
N TYR A 161 6.20 7.55 16.43
CA TYR A 161 6.19 6.19 15.89
C TYR A 161 6.65 5.18 16.93
N SER A 162 6.08 3.98 16.87
CA SER A 162 6.43 2.87 17.79
C SER A 162 7.74 2.19 17.39
N VAL A 163 8.02 2.11 16.09
CA VAL A 163 9.19 1.46 15.52
C VAL A 163 9.70 2.23 14.30
N ILE A 164 11.02 2.30 14.16
CA ILE A 164 11.70 2.87 12.99
C ILE A 164 12.35 1.73 12.22
N ARG A 165 11.95 1.56 10.96
CA ARG A 165 12.50 0.54 10.05
C ARG A 165 13.67 1.11 9.26
N VAL A 166 14.82 0.46 9.35
CA VAL A 166 16.02 0.70 8.54
C VAL A 166 16.37 -0.54 7.73
N TYR A 167 16.97 -0.36 6.56
CA TYR A 167 16.97 -1.37 5.50
C TYR A 167 18.22 -2.24 5.42
N GLY A 168 19.36 -1.70 5.87
CA GLY A 168 20.65 -2.34 5.66
C GLY A 168 21.63 -2.07 6.79
N THR A 169 22.85 -2.51 6.56
CA THR A 169 23.94 -2.50 7.54
C THR A 169 25.17 -1.69 7.08
N ASP A 170 25.07 -1.03 5.94
CA ASP A 170 26.10 -0.14 5.39
C ASP A 170 26.13 1.21 6.13
N CYS A 171 27.11 2.05 5.80
CA CYS A 171 27.32 3.36 6.40
C CYS A 171 27.45 3.37 7.94
N ASP A 172 27.86 2.25 8.56
CA ASP A 172 27.85 2.06 10.01
C ASP A 172 26.51 2.45 10.67
N GLN A 173 25.40 2.32 9.94
CA GLN A 173 24.12 2.85 10.38
C GLN A 173 23.58 2.10 11.60
N VAL A 174 23.87 0.80 11.75
CA VAL A 174 23.38 -0.01 12.87
C VAL A 174 23.79 0.58 14.24
N PRO A 175 25.09 0.73 14.58
CA PRO A 175 25.46 1.28 15.88
C PRO A 175 24.98 2.72 16.08
N MET A 176 24.93 3.54 15.01
CA MET A 176 24.46 4.93 15.12
C MET A 176 22.96 5.01 15.41
N MET A 177 22.15 4.23 14.70
CA MET A 177 20.72 4.10 14.92
C MET A 177 20.43 3.52 16.31
N TYR A 178 21.19 2.50 16.73
CA TYR A 178 21.02 1.90 18.04
C TYR A 178 21.28 2.89 19.18
N ARG A 179 22.35 3.68 19.09
CA ARG A 179 22.64 4.75 20.05
C ARG A 179 21.51 5.78 20.11
N ALA A 180 21.04 6.25 18.95
CA ALA A 180 19.96 7.23 18.90
C ALA A 180 18.64 6.65 19.45
N ALA A 181 18.34 5.38 19.14
CA ALA A 181 17.19 4.65 19.65
C ALA A 181 17.19 4.54 21.18
N LYS A 182 18.35 4.25 21.81
CA LYS A 182 18.50 4.23 23.27
C LYS A 182 18.20 5.58 23.91
N ILE A 183 18.68 6.67 23.31
CA ILE A 183 18.45 8.03 23.80
C ILE A 183 16.97 8.40 23.69
N LYS A 184 16.31 8.01 22.59
CA LYS A 184 14.92 8.38 22.28
C LYS A 184 13.88 7.37 22.76
N GLY A 185 14.30 6.23 23.32
CA GLY A 185 13.40 5.14 23.73
C GLY A 185 12.55 4.58 22.58
N THR A 186 13.08 4.56 21.36
CA THR A 186 12.34 4.13 20.14
C THR A 186 12.85 2.78 19.67
N LYS A 187 11.95 1.86 19.29
CA LYS A 187 12.37 0.56 18.79
C LYS A 187 12.85 0.61 17.34
N LEU A 188 13.73 -0.32 16.99
CA LEU A 188 14.30 -0.48 15.65
C LEU A 188 13.83 -1.78 15.01
N PHE A 189 13.41 -1.68 13.76
CA PHE A 189 13.30 -2.79 12.83
C PHE A 189 14.54 -2.70 11.94
N LEU A 190 15.48 -3.64 12.10
CA LEU A 190 16.75 -3.66 11.38
C LEU A 190 16.68 -4.57 10.16
N GLY A 191 17.32 -4.18 9.06
CA GLY A 191 17.35 -4.97 7.83
C GLY A 191 18.73 -5.55 7.53
N ILE A 192 18.75 -6.82 7.11
CA ILE A 192 19.82 -7.42 6.32
C ILE A 192 19.42 -7.28 4.85
N TRP A 193 20.22 -6.56 4.07
CA TRP A 193 19.86 -6.22 2.69
C TRP A 193 20.09 -7.38 1.74
N GLU A 194 21.27 -8.00 1.78
CA GLU A 194 21.68 -9.07 0.87
C GLU A 194 21.59 -10.47 1.54
N PRO A 195 20.67 -11.34 1.09
CA PRO A 195 20.60 -12.74 1.54
C PRO A 195 21.89 -13.51 1.31
N SER A 196 22.63 -13.17 0.25
CA SER A 196 23.93 -13.78 -0.07
C SER A 196 25.02 -13.39 0.94
N ALA A 197 24.92 -12.20 1.56
CA ALA A 197 25.82 -11.69 2.58
C ALA A 197 25.24 -11.80 4.01
N VAL A 198 24.21 -12.65 4.21
CA VAL A 198 23.45 -12.74 5.46
C VAL A 198 24.32 -12.91 6.71
N LYS A 199 25.43 -13.65 6.60
CA LYS A 199 26.35 -13.85 7.73
C LYS A 199 27.09 -12.56 8.10
N ASP A 200 27.59 -11.84 7.11
CA ASP A 200 28.37 -10.63 7.32
C ASP A 200 27.48 -9.51 7.85
N GLU A 201 26.29 -9.34 7.28
CA GLU A 201 25.32 -8.36 7.75
C GLU A 201 24.74 -8.68 9.12
N ALA A 202 24.43 -9.95 9.42
CA ALA A 202 24.04 -10.36 10.76
C ALA A 202 25.14 -10.06 11.79
N ASN A 203 26.41 -10.30 11.45
CA ASN A 203 27.54 -9.96 12.32
C ASN A 203 27.69 -8.45 12.54
N LYS A 204 27.45 -7.61 11.52
CA LYS A 204 27.40 -6.15 11.69
C LYS A 204 26.30 -5.72 12.64
N ILE A 205 25.11 -6.34 12.56
CA ILE A 205 24.02 -6.12 13.52
C ILE A 205 24.49 -6.52 14.92
N ILE A 206 24.94 -7.75 15.11
CA ILE A 206 25.39 -8.27 16.41
C ILE A 206 26.46 -7.38 17.04
N ALA A 207 27.46 -6.96 16.26
CA ALA A 207 28.53 -6.09 16.73
C ALA A 207 28.04 -4.67 17.05
N GLY A 208 27.18 -4.09 16.21
CA GLY A 208 26.64 -2.74 16.42
C GLY A 208 25.71 -2.63 17.63
N ILE A 209 25.01 -3.72 17.97
CA ILE A 209 24.11 -3.84 19.11
C ILE A 209 24.86 -4.23 20.40
N ASN A 210 26.01 -4.93 20.27
CA ASN A 210 26.90 -5.29 21.37
C ASN A 210 26.20 -6.01 22.53
N GLY A 211 25.32 -6.96 22.20
CA GLY A 211 24.62 -7.82 23.16
C GLY A 211 23.44 -7.19 23.91
N ASP A 212 23.20 -5.89 23.75
CA ASP A 212 22.04 -5.21 24.32
C ASP A 212 20.91 -5.15 23.29
N TRP A 213 19.97 -6.09 23.34
CA TRP A 213 18.93 -6.19 22.30
C TRP A 213 17.67 -5.36 22.59
N ASP A 214 17.68 -4.52 23.64
CA ASP A 214 16.46 -3.94 24.18
C ASP A 214 15.71 -3.05 23.19
N MET A 215 16.40 -2.32 22.31
CA MET A 215 15.76 -1.49 21.28
C MET A 215 15.43 -2.25 19.99
N VAL A 216 15.88 -3.49 19.80
CA VAL A 216 15.63 -4.23 18.55
C VAL A 216 14.26 -4.90 18.59
N HIS A 217 13.30 -4.38 17.83
CA HIS A 217 11.96 -4.95 17.68
C HIS A 217 11.93 -6.12 16.68
N THR A 218 12.56 -5.98 15.52
CA THR A 218 12.56 -7.02 14.47
C THR A 218 13.84 -6.95 13.66
N VAL A 219 14.27 -8.10 13.12
CA VAL A 219 15.28 -8.15 12.06
C VAL A 219 14.66 -8.75 10.79
N SER A 220 14.73 -8.05 9.65
CA SER A 220 14.37 -8.64 8.34
C SER A 220 15.59 -9.15 7.57
N VAL A 221 15.34 -10.08 6.66
CA VAL A 221 16.29 -10.55 5.66
C VAL A 221 15.71 -10.36 4.26
N GLY A 222 16.38 -9.52 3.47
CA GLY A 222 15.93 -9.11 2.13
C GLY A 222 14.83 -8.04 2.16
N ASN A 223 14.66 -7.39 1.01
CA ASN A 223 13.58 -6.47 0.71
C ASN A 223 13.21 -6.56 -0.78
N GLU A 224 12.06 -7.16 -1.09
CA GLU A 224 11.51 -7.26 -2.46
C GLU A 224 12.39 -7.98 -3.50
N LEU A 225 13.21 -8.91 -3.03
CA LEU A 225 14.17 -9.62 -3.88
C LEU A 225 13.53 -10.74 -4.70
N VAL A 226 12.41 -11.31 -4.23
CA VAL A 226 11.62 -12.27 -5.02
C VAL A 226 10.81 -11.53 -6.08
N ASN A 227 10.14 -10.43 -5.70
CA ASN A 227 9.40 -9.59 -6.63
C ASN A 227 10.27 -9.07 -7.80
N SER A 228 11.51 -8.66 -7.49
CA SER A 228 12.46 -8.19 -8.51
C SER A 228 13.19 -9.31 -9.27
N GLY A 229 12.98 -10.58 -8.91
CA GLY A 229 13.64 -11.74 -9.53
C GLY A 229 15.13 -11.88 -9.19
N GLN A 230 15.63 -11.14 -8.20
CA GLN A 230 17.03 -11.15 -7.78
C GLN A 230 17.38 -12.33 -6.87
N ALA A 231 16.40 -12.89 -6.17
CA ALA A 231 16.56 -14.08 -5.33
C ALA A 231 15.37 -15.04 -5.48
N SER A 232 15.62 -16.34 -5.37
CA SER A 232 14.54 -17.32 -5.31
C SER A 232 13.92 -17.35 -3.90
N PRO A 233 12.62 -17.72 -3.75
CA PRO A 233 12.01 -17.91 -2.44
C PRO A 233 12.80 -18.88 -1.55
N ARG A 234 13.37 -19.94 -2.14
CA ARG A 234 14.21 -20.91 -1.43
C ARG A 234 15.44 -20.27 -0.81
N ASP A 235 16.12 -19.38 -1.55
CA ASP A 235 17.34 -18.72 -1.06
C ASP A 235 17.01 -17.76 0.08
N ILE A 236 15.90 -17.02 -0.03
CA ILE A 236 15.39 -16.17 1.05
C ILE A 236 15.07 -16.97 2.31
N VAL A 237 14.32 -18.07 2.18
CA VAL A 237 13.98 -18.94 3.32
C VAL A 237 15.24 -19.50 4.00
N ALA A 238 16.25 -19.89 3.22
CA ALA A 238 17.52 -20.36 3.75
C ALA A 238 18.28 -19.25 4.50
N ALA A 239 18.31 -18.03 3.94
CA ALA A 239 18.93 -16.87 4.57
C ALA A 239 18.23 -16.48 5.87
N VAL A 240 16.89 -16.45 5.92
CA VAL A 240 16.10 -16.21 7.14
C VAL A 240 16.47 -17.21 8.24
N LYS A 241 16.57 -18.50 7.91
CA LYS A 241 16.98 -19.54 8.87
C LYS A 241 18.40 -19.33 9.39
N SER A 242 19.33 -18.95 8.49
CA SER A 242 20.72 -18.62 8.87
C SER A 242 20.77 -17.41 9.80
N ALA A 243 20.14 -16.29 9.42
CA ALA A 243 20.09 -15.08 10.23
C ALA A 243 19.48 -15.36 11.62
N ARG A 244 18.33 -16.03 11.67
CA ARG A 244 17.68 -16.40 12.93
C ARG A 244 18.62 -17.19 13.83
N SER A 245 19.33 -18.18 13.29
CA SER A 245 20.23 -19.01 14.08
C SER A 245 21.38 -18.19 14.69
N MET A 246 21.99 -17.29 13.90
CA MET A 246 23.07 -16.41 14.37
C MET A 246 22.58 -15.40 15.41
N LEU A 247 21.44 -14.75 15.15
CA LEU A 247 20.86 -13.76 16.06
C LEU A 247 20.46 -14.38 17.40
N ARG A 248 19.86 -15.58 17.40
CA ARG A 248 19.53 -16.33 18.62
C ARG A 248 20.78 -16.72 19.40
N ALA A 249 21.85 -17.17 18.73
CA ALA A 249 23.13 -17.46 19.37
C ALA A 249 23.77 -16.22 20.00
N ALA A 250 23.49 -15.03 19.47
CA ALA A 250 23.92 -13.74 20.02
C ALA A 250 22.97 -13.16 21.09
N GLY A 251 21.91 -13.89 21.47
CA GLY A 251 20.97 -13.50 22.53
C GLY A 251 19.74 -12.71 22.07
N TYR A 252 19.57 -12.46 20.77
CA TYR A 252 18.36 -11.82 20.26
C TYR A 252 17.19 -12.79 20.26
N GLN A 253 16.11 -12.47 20.99
CA GLN A 253 14.92 -13.32 21.09
C GLN A 253 13.71 -12.79 20.29
N GLY A 254 13.84 -11.64 19.62
CA GLY A 254 12.73 -11.03 18.87
C GLY A 254 12.51 -11.61 17.46
N PRO A 255 11.45 -11.16 16.77
CA PRO A 255 11.09 -11.60 15.43
C PRO A 255 12.20 -11.49 14.37
N VAL A 256 12.31 -12.52 13.54
CA VAL A 256 13.11 -12.60 12.32
C VAL A 256 12.20 -12.95 11.15
N VAL A 257 12.13 -12.05 10.17
CA VAL A 257 11.22 -12.12 9.03
C VAL A 257 11.95 -11.91 7.70
N THR A 258 11.28 -12.16 6.58
CA THR A 258 11.66 -11.60 5.28
C THR A 258 10.58 -10.62 4.81
N VAL A 259 10.95 -9.62 4.03
CA VAL A 259 10.03 -8.63 3.48
C VAL A 259 10.05 -8.70 1.96
N ASP A 260 8.86 -8.83 1.37
CA ASP A 260 8.66 -8.76 -0.08
C ASP A 260 7.34 -8.05 -0.40
N THR A 261 7.00 -7.86 -1.67
CA THR A 261 5.70 -7.27 -2.04
C THR A 261 4.57 -8.22 -1.68
N PHE A 262 3.37 -7.69 -1.43
CA PHE A 262 2.19 -8.53 -1.19
C PHE A 262 1.93 -9.51 -2.35
N MET A 263 2.28 -9.14 -3.59
CA MET A 263 2.15 -10.00 -4.77
C MET A 263 3.11 -11.19 -4.70
N ALA A 264 4.38 -10.94 -4.38
CA ALA A 264 5.36 -12.01 -4.21
C ALA A 264 5.00 -12.93 -3.04
N VAL A 265 4.55 -12.37 -1.92
CA VAL A 265 4.07 -13.14 -0.77
C VAL A 265 2.84 -13.98 -1.11
N GLN A 266 1.88 -13.44 -1.87
CA GLN A 266 0.71 -14.19 -2.30
C GLN A 266 1.09 -15.37 -3.21
N ALA A 267 2.08 -15.18 -4.09
CA ALA A 267 2.58 -16.22 -4.98
C ALA A 267 3.48 -17.24 -4.27
N HIS A 268 4.17 -16.82 -3.21
CA HIS A 268 5.14 -17.59 -2.44
C HIS A 268 4.85 -17.50 -0.93
N PRO A 269 3.75 -18.10 -0.45
CA PRO A 269 3.36 -18.03 0.97
C PRO A 269 4.41 -18.64 1.91
N GLU A 270 5.33 -19.46 1.39
CA GLU A 270 6.47 -19.99 2.15
C GLU A 270 7.39 -18.90 2.72
N LEU A 271 7.42 -17.70 2.14
CA LEU A 271 8.14 -16.53 2.66
C LEU A 271 7.57 -16.11 4.02
N CYS A 272 6.24 -16.09 4.12
CA CYS A 272 5.55 -15.83 5.37
C CYS A 272 5.71 -17.00 6.32
N ASP A 273 5.59 -18.25 5.87
CA ASP A 273 5.75 -19.43 6.72
C ASP A 273 7.12 -19.53 7.37
N ALA A 274 8.19 -19.14 6.67
CA ALA A 274 9.54 -19.09 7.20
C ALA A 274 9.77 -17.96 8.22
N SER A 275 8.92 -16.93 8.24
CA SER A 275 9.03 -15.73 9.08
C SER A 275 8.26 -15.86 10.40
N ASP A 276 8.67 -15.15 11.44
CA ASP A 276 7.96 -15.16 12.74
C ASP A 276 6.57 -14.48 12.65
N TYR A 277 6.40 -13.52 11.76
CA TYR A 277 5.12 -13.01 11.27
C TYR A 277 5.23 -12.76 9.75
N CYS A 278 4.10 -12.65 9.06
CA CYS A 278 4.06 -12.36 7.64
C CYS A 278 4.30 -10.88 7.41
N ALA A 279 5.41 -10.51 6.77
CA ALA A 279 5.82 -9.12 6.58
C ALA A 279 5.81 -8.81 5.08
N MET A 280 5.09 -7.76 4.67
CA MET A 280 4.97 -7.42 3.25
C MET A 280 4.86 -5.92 2.99
N ASN A 281 5.39 -5.48 1.86
CA ASN A 281 5.21 -4.13 1.35
C ASN A 281 3.95 -4.07 0.48
N ALA A 282 3.13 -3.02 0.69
CA ALA A 282 1.88 -2.84 -0.04
C ALA A 282 1.56 -1.34 -0.16
N HIS A 283 1.71 -0.78 -1.36
CA HIS A 283 1.45 0.64 -1.61
C HIS A 283 0.22 0.80 -2.50
N PRO A 284 -0.89 1.37 -1.99
CA PRO A 284 -2.09 1.58 -2.80
C PRO A 284 -1.86 2.52 -3.99
N PHE A 285 -0.82 3.37 -3.95
CA PHE A 285 -0.45 4.25 -5.07
C PHE A 285 -0.12 3.49 -6.37
N PHE A 286 0.41 2.27 -6.29
CA PHE A 286 0.73 1.47 -7.48
C PHE A 286 -0.49 0.76 -8.07
N ASP A 287 -1.66 0.85 -7.44
CA ASP A 287 -2.94 0.42 -8.01
C ASP A 287 -3.62 1.59 -8.73
N SER A 288 -3.72 1.49 -10.06
CA SER A 288 -4.25 2.58 -10.90
C SER A 288 -5.73 2.86 -10.70
N THR A 289 -6.44 1.99 -9.99
CA THR A 289 -7.88 2.10 -9.72
C THR A 289 -8.18 2.61 -8.31
N THR A 290 -7.14 2.83 -7.49
CA THR A 290 -7.31 3.23 -6.09
C THR A 290 -7.11 4.73 -5.93
N THR A 291 -8.11 5.42 -5.40
CA THR A 291 -7.98 6.82 -4.97
C THR A 291 -7.31 6.92 -3.60
N ALA A 292 -6.74 8.08 -3.29
CA ALA A 292 -6.10 8.32 -1.99
C ALA A 292 -7.02 7.99 -0.79
N SER A 293 -8.29 8.40 -0.84
CA SER A 293 -9.25 8.15 0.25
C SER A 293 -9.58 6.66 0.44
N GLN A 294 -9.33 5.82 -0.55
CA GLN A 294 -9.56 4.37 -0.50
C GLN A 294 -8.35 3.56 -0.02
N ALA A 295 -7.20 4.20 0.20
CA ALA A 295 -5.92 3.55 0.55
C ALA A 295 -6.03 2.55 1.72
N GLY A 296 -6.70 2.92 2.82
CA GLY A 296 -6.87 2.03 3.98
C GLY A 296 -7.74 0.81 3.67
N ARG A 297 -8.85 0.99 2.94
CA ARG A 297 -9.72 -0.12 2.52
C ARG A 297 -8.98 -1.06 1.57
N TRP A 298 -8.17 -0.51 0.67
CA TRP A 298 -7.36 -1.31 -0.25
C TRP A 298 -6.41 -2.23 0.52
N LEU A 299 -5.70 -1.70 1.53
CA LEU A 299 -4.81 -2.52 2.37
C LEU A 299 -5.54 -3.66 3.10
N VAL A 300 -6.72 -3.38 3.66
CA VAL A 300 -7.54 -4.43 4.32
C VAL A 300 -7.86 -5.56 3.34
N ASN A 301 -8.28 -5.23 2.12
CA ASN A 301 -8.58 -6.23 1.10
C ASN A 301 -7.35 -7.06 0.69
N ILE A 302 -6.18 -6.42 0.59
CA ILE A 302 -4.92 -7.10 0.25
C ILE A 302 -4.50 -8.05 1.37
N ILE A 303 -4.64 -7.62 2.63
CA ILE A 303 -4.39 -8.46 3.79
C ILE A 303 -5.31 -9.69 3.78
N ASP A 304 -6.60 -9.52 3.53
CA ASP A 304 -7.55 -10.65 3.49
C ASP A 304 -7.24 -11.62 2.35
N ARG A 305 -6.83 -11.09 1.18
CA ARG A 305 -6.37 -11.90 0.05
C ARG A 305 -5.14 -12.72 0.40
N VAL A 306 -4.12 -12.10 1.01
CA VAL A 306 -2.90 -12.82 1.42
C VAL A 306 -3.19 -13.82 2.53
N LYS A 307 -4.00 -13.47 3.54
CA LYS A 307 -4.40 -14.41 4.60
C LYS A 307 -5.01 -15.68 4.03
N SER A 308 -5.78 -15.60 2.94
CA SER A 308 -6.40 -16.76 2.31
C SER A 308 -5.42 -17.74 1.66
N THR A 309 -4.17 -17.34 1.41
CA THR A 309 -3.14 -18.21 0.81
C THR A 309 -2.20 -18.84 1.84
N LEU A 310 -2.24 -18.38 3.10
CA LEU A 310 -1.34 -18.87 4.14
C LEU A 310 -1.81 -20.21 4.71
N SER A 311 -0.86 -21.06 5.07
CA SER A 311 -1.11 -22.39 5.65
C SER A 311 -1.66 -22.35 7.08
N GLY A 312 -1.72 -21.18 7.71
CA GLY A 312 -2.24 -20.99 9.07
C GLY A 312 -2.51 -19.52 9.42
N SER A 313 -2.92 -19.28 10.66
CA SER A 313 -3.25 -17.95 11.17
C SER A 313 -2.00 -17.17 11.57
N LYS A 314 -1.23 -16.69 10.58
CA LYS A 314 -0.06 -15.85 10.82
C LYS A 314 -0.46 -14.37 10.90
N ARG A 315 0.05 -13.63 11.90
CA ARG A 315 -0.06 -12.17 11.97
C ARG A 315 0.55 -11.57 10.69
N ILE A 316 -0.13 -10.61 10.08
CA ILE A 316 0.36 -9.88 8.91
C ILE A 316 0.69 -8.46 9.31
N VAL A 317 1.88 -8.00 8.92
CA VAL A 317 2.36 -6.63 9.13
C VAL A 317 2.70 -6.03 7.78
N ILE A 318 2.12 -4.87 7.47
CA ILE A 318 2.48 -4.08 6.30
C ILE A 318 3.73 -3.28 6.65
N THR A 319 4.88 -3.69 6.11
CA THR A 319 6.18 -3.14 6.48
C THR A 319 6.56 -1.90 5.69
N GLU A 320 5.84 -1.61 4.61
CA GLU A 320 5.80 -0.33 3.92
C GLU A 320 4.42 -0.10 3.31
N THR A 321 3.89 1.10 3.54
CA THR A 321 2.76 1.63 2.80
C THR A 321 2.77 3.15 2.85
N GLY A 322 2.27 3.82 1.81
CA GLY A 322 2.26 5.26 1.79
C GLY A 322 1.67 5.83 0.51
N TRP A 323 1.90 7.11 0.31
CA TRP A 323 1.47 7.84 -0.87
C TRP A 323 2.45 8.98 -1.16
N PRO A 324 2.90 9.19 -2.41
CA PRO A 324 3.87 10.22 -2.72
C PRO A 324 3.26 11.63 -2.81
N THR A 325 4.06 12.63 -2.47
CA THR A 325 3.67 14.05 -2.54
C THR A 325 3.88 14.68 -3.91
N ARG A 326 4.69 14.06 -4.76
CA ARG A 326 4.99 14.49 -6.15
C ARG A 326 5.27 13.26 -7.02
N GLY A 327 5.27 13.47 -8.33
CA GLY A 327 5.40 12.42 -9.34
C GLY A 327 4.33 12.59 -10.41
N LEU A 328 4.13 11.55 -11.20
CA LEU A 328 3.06 11.42 -12.18
C LEU A 328 1.90 10.63 -11.57
N ALA A 329 0.69 10.87 -12.07
CA ALA A 329 -0.48 10.09 -11.69
C ALA A 329 -0.39 8.66 -12.26
N ASN A 330 -0.82 7.69 -11.47
CA ASN A 330 -1.07 6.32 -11.91
C ASN A 330 -2.59 6.09 -11.93
N GLY A 331 -3.25 6.40 -13.05
CA GLY A 331 -4.71 6.37 -13.12
C GLY A 331 -5.36 7.28 -12.07
N LEU A 332 -6.17 6.70 -11.18
CA LEU A 332 -6.82 7.39 -10.06
C LEU A 332 -5.88 7.69 -8.88
N ALA A 333 -4.70 7.06 -8.85
CA ALA A 333 -3.70 7.31 -7.82
C ALA A 333 -2.87 8.55 -8.18
N VAL A 334 -3.37 9.73 -7.76
CA VAL A 334 -2.74 11.03 -8.03
C VAL A 334 -1.82 11.44 -6.87
N PRO A 335 -0.52 11.71 -7.07
CA PRO A 335 0.37 12.20 -6.02
C PRO A 335 -0.01 13.62 -5.59
N GLY A 336 0.38 14.02 -4.38
CA GLY A 336 0.12 15.37 -3.87
C GLY A 336 0.08 15.44 -2.36
N LEU A 337 0.36 16.60 -1.76
CA LEU A 337 0.29 16.77 -0.29
C LEU A 337 -1.12 16.48 0.26
N ALA A 338 -2.17 17.00 -0.40
CA ALA A 338 -3.54 16.74 0.00
C ALA A 338 -3.92 15.26 -0.15
N ASN A 339 -3.49 14.63 -1.24
CA ASN A 339 -3.75 13.20 -1.48
C ASN A 339 -2.96 12.30 -0.53
N GLN A 340 -1.70 12.64 -0.23
CA GLN A 340 -0.93 11.92 0.77
C GLN A 340 -1.63 12.01 2.13
N LYS A 341 -2.08 13.19 2.54
CA LYS A 341 -2.84 13.33 3.79
C LYS A 341 -4.09 12.46 3.79
N MET A 342 -4.90 12.49 2.72
CA MET A 342 -6.10 11.64 2.62
C MET A 342 -5.77 10.14 2.68
N ALA A 343 -4.70 9.71 2.03
CA ALA A 343 -4.26 8.32 2.06
C ALA A 343 -3.79 7.89 3.45
N LEU A 344 -2.95 8.69 4.10
CA LEU A 344 -2.47 8.41 5.45
C LEU A 344 -3.62 8.41 6.47
N ASP A 345 -4.56 9.35 6.38
CA ASP A 345 -5.75 9.37 7.25
C ASP A 345 -6.62 8.11 7.03
N SER A 346 -6.82 7.69 5.77
CA SER A 346 -7.56 6.48 5.41
C SER A 346 -6.90 5.22 5.98
N ILE A 347 -5.58 5.09 5.82
CA ILE A 347 -4.79 3.98 6.36
C ILE A 347 -4.89 3.98 7.89
N GLN A 348 -4.61 5.10 8.55
CA GLN A 348 -4.63 5.16 10.02
C GLN A 348 -5.99 4.81 10.59
N LYS A 349 -7.07 5.28 9.96
CA LYS A 349 -8.44 4.93 10.34
C LYS A 349 -8.72 3.43 10.21
N ALA A 350 -8.25 2.78 9.15
CA ALA A 350 -8.46 1.35 8.92
C ALA A 350 -7.72 0.46 9.94
N PHE A 351 -6.60 0.94 10.48
CA PHE A 351 -5.73 0.17 11.39
C PHE A 351 -5.67 0.73 12.82
N THR A 352 -6.68 1.50 13.25
CA THR A 352 -6.69 2.10 14.59
C THR A 352 -6.67 1.07 15.73
N ALA A 353 -7.16 -0.15 15.50
CA ALA A 353 -7.14 -1.23 16.47
C ALA A 353 -5.82 -2.00 16.50
N THR A 354 -5.01 -1.86 15.44
CA THR A 354 -3.75 -2.59 15.23
C THR A 354 -2.68 -1.69 14.60
N PRO A 355 -2.38 -0.49 15.14
CA PRO A 355 -1.49 0.45 14.47
C PRO A 355 -0.05 -0.08 14.37
N GLY A 356 0.35 -0.96 15.30
CA GLY A 356 1.63 -1.69 15.24
C GLY A 356 1.76 -2.71 14.10
N ASP A 357 0.72 -2.93 13.30
CA ASP A 357 0.77 -3.77 12.09
C ASP A 357 1.08 -2.96 10.82
N ILE A 358 1.29 -1.65 10.91
CA ILE A 358 1.53 -0.78 9.77
C ILE A 358 2.80 0.05 10.00
N ILE A 359 3.69 0.04 9.01
CA ILE A 359 4.87 0.89 8.92
C ILE A 359 4.69 1.83 7.72
N LEU A 360 4.63 3.13 8.00
CA LEU A 360 4.44 4.17 7.00
C LEU A 360 5.73 4.44 6.22
N PHE A 361 5.61 4.61 4.92
CA PHE A 361 6.70 4.93 4.00
C PHE A 361 6.53 6.37 3.48
N SER A 362 7.42 7.30 3.82
CA SER A 362 8.58 7.21 4.73
C SER A 362 8.74 8.46 5.59
N ALA A 363 9.66 8.46 6.57
CA ALA A 363 9.86 9.60 7.47
C ALA A 363 10.25 10.88 6.74
N PHE A 364 11.13 10.77 5.72
CA PHE A 364 11.64 11.89 4.93
C PHE A 364 11.75 11.50 3.46
N ASN A 365 11.75 12.51 2.58
CA ASN A 365 12.02 12.37 1.16
C ASN A 365 13.44 11.82 0.92
N ASP A 366 13.53 10.76 0.13
CA ASP A 366 14.79 10.16 -0.33
C ASP A 366 15.28 10.83 -1.60
N LEU A 367 15.82 12.05 -1.49
CA LEU A 367 16.21 12.85 -2.66
C LEU A 367 17.35 12.24 -3.50
N TRP A 368 18.06 11.25 -2.95
CA TRP A 368 19.10 10.51 -3.65
C TRP A 368 18.55 9.47 -4.64
N LYS A 369 17.28 9.07 -4.52
CA LYS A 369 16.68 8.09 -5.43
C LYS A 369 16.51 8.67 -6.84
N ALA A 370 16.71 7.85 -7.85
CA ALA A 370 16.46 8.23 -9.23
C ALA A 370 14.95 8.31 -9.50
N LYS A 371 14.54 9.26 -10.34
CA LYS A 371 13.18 9.26 -10.90
C LYS A 371 13.11 8.23 -12.01
N THR A 372 12.11 7.36 -11.97
CA THR A 372 11.90 6.35 -13.00
C THR A 372 10.44 6.31 -13.43
N ALA A 373 10.21 6.03 -14.71
CA ALA A 373 8.86 5.89 -15.23
C ALA A 373 8.10 4.72 -14.57
N SER A 374 8.81 3.65 -14.18
CA SER A 374 8.22 2.50 -13.46
C SER A 374 7.66 2.86 -12.09
N THR A 375 8.14 3.95 -11.49
CA THR A 375 7.67 4.46 -10.19
C THR A 375 6.95 5.79 -10.33
N PHE A 376 6.52 6.14 -11.54
CA PHE A 376 5.80 7.38 -11.84
C PHE A 376 6.58 8.61 -11.35
N ASP A 377 7.91 8.61 -11.47
CA ASP A 377 8.83 9.67 -11.00
C ASP A 377 8.66 10.05 -9.52
N ALA A 378 8.08 9.15 -8.71
CA ALA A 378 7.64 9.45 -7.35
C ALA A 378 8.66 9.09 -6.27
N ASP A 379 9.68 8.28 -6.57
CA ASP A 379 10.60 7.67 -5.58
C ASP A 379 11.25 8.65 -4.59
N GLN A 380 11.47 9.90 -5.01
CA GLN A 380 12.07 10.92 -4.16
C GLN A 380 11.11 11.53 -3.13
N PHE A 381 9.79 11.32 -3.25
CA PHE A 381 8.78 12.22 -2.69
C PHE A 381 7.80 11.59 -1.71
N TRP A 382 8.21 10.51 -1.04
CA TRP A 382 7.37 9.74 -0.10
C TRP A 382 7.41 10.22 1.35
N GLY A 383 8.25 11.21 1.68
CA GLY A 383 8.34 11.79 3.01
C GLY A 383 6.97 12.25 3.51
N ILE A 384 6.61 11.85 4.73
CA ILE A 384 5.33 12.23 5.35
C ILE A 384 5.25 13.76 5.45
N ASN A 385 4.16 14.34 4.94
CA ASN A 385 3.95 15.78 4.77
C ASN A 385 5.01 16.47 3.90
N GLY A 386 5.69 15.72 3.04
CA GLY A 386 6.79 16.22 2.20
C GLY A 386 8.06 16.53 2.99
N ALA A 387 8.24 15.95 4.19
CA ALA A 387 9.37 16.20 5.05
C ALA A 387 10.71 15.90 4.34
N VAL A 388 11.72 16.73 4.62
CA VAL A 388 13.10 16.57 4.16
C VAL A 388 14.00 16.56 5.39
N ALA A 389 14.99 15.67 5.41
CA ALA A 389 15.93 15.57 6.51
C ALA A 389 16.72 16.87 6.66
N LYS A 390 17.09 17.24 7.89
CA LYS A 390 17.70 18.55 8.16
C LYS A 390 19.05 18.73 7.46
N CYS A 391 19.80 17.65 7.28
CA CYS A 391 21.07 17.66 6.57
C CYS A 391 20.95 17.88 5.06
N ASP A 392 19.73 17.87 4.52
CA ASP A 392 19.40 17.99 3.09
C ASP A 392 18.63 19.29 2.76
N LEU A 393 18.47 20.18 3.76
CA LEU A 393 17.80 21.49 3.61
C LEU A 393 18.73 22.60 3.12
#